data_AF-A0A8C5SIL9-F1
#
_entry.id   AF-A0A8C5SIL9-F1
#
_cell.length_a   1.000
_cell.length_b   1.000
_cell.length_c   1.000
_cell.angle_alpha   90.00
_cell.angle_beta   90.00
_cell.angle_gamma   90.00
#
_symmetry.space_group_name_H-M   'P 1'
#
loop_
_entity.id
_entity.type
_entity.pdbx_description
1 polymer ?
#
loop_
_entity_poly.entity_id
_entity_poly.type
_entity_poly.pdbx_seq_one_letter_code
_entity_poly.pdbx_strand_id
1 'polypeptide(L)'
;PIFEGLPQRGGRGQGCDSLAQTQRTKLQHRRARINQQINKEMRMRTGAENLFRATSNHKVKETVALELSYVNSNLQLLKEELEELNSCMEPTHHGQSSLNDVPMIPLGLKETKELDWAAPLKVRRSRRWCSDPAMRAPSRNKAGLELLMEYYSQLYFLDNRFFSPHQNPGLFFHWYDSLTGVPSHQRALAFEKGSVLFNIGALHTQIGARQDRTTLQGVDCAIEAFQRASGAFNYLKENFSNAPSLDMSSSSLNMLVRLMISQVQECIFEKVLLLGAQSNFLAYLQLAQEAARVEEVYSLVHQTMAQPHVKDYVPFSWTSMVHVKAEHFKALSHYYAAVALCDCPSTSEVDFPEHEKAFLQFHVSTPEGPAPSLLLRDQEARRRLGKAHLKKAIIKHEEAMRIHSLCKILRKMDILQEVLSLAHKRSLNKYSEIDHEEDFFETAEAPDIHRKWQPLPILPGSENRIQNKGAWRSSSLKPLSHSTNGWKEVVKRRETLVIPSIY
;
A
#
# COMPACT_ATOMS: atom_id res chain seq x y z
N PRO A 1 30.50 38.77 21.04
CA PRO A 1 31.75 38.57 20.28
C PRO A 1 32.37 37.20 20.62
N ILE A 2 32.09 36.15 19.85
CA ILE A 2 32.90 35.62 18.72
C ILE A 2 33.30 34.17 19.12
N PHE A 3 32.67 33.22 18.44
CA PHE A 3 33.22 31.97 17.87
C PHE A 3 34.36 31.22 18.60
N GLU A 4 34.16 29.93 18.93
CA GLU A 4 34.66 28.77 18.17
C GLU A 4 34.41 27.44 18.92
N GLY A 5 33.97 26.41 18.20
CA GLY A 5 33.74 25.06 18.75
C GLY A 5 32.84 24.18 17.88
N LEU A 6 33.22 23.96 16.62
CA LEU A 6 32.56 23.02 15.71
C LEU A 6 32.70 21.57 16.21
N PRO A 7 31.64 20.76 16.31
CA PRO A 7 31.78 19.31 16.41
C PRO A 7 32.02 18.71 15.03
N GLN A 8 33.08 17.89 14.93
CA GLN A 8 33.45 17.16 13.72
C GLN A 8 32.29 16.29 13.22
N ARG A 9 31.85 16.57 11.99
CA ARG A 9 31.01 15.68 11.17
C ARG A 9 31.77 14.38 10.91
N GLY A 10 31.23 13.27 11.42
CA GLY A 10 31.73 11.92 11.16
C GLY A 10 30.71 10.84 11.50
N GLY A 11 29.42 11.08 11.27
CA GLY A 11 28.37 10.07 11.45
C GLY A 11 28.46 9.00 10.37
N ARG A 12 29.25 7.95 10.61
CA ARG A 12 29.18 6.70 9.86
C ARG A 12 27.77 6.12 10.08
N GLY A 13 27.08 5.78 8.99
CA GLY A 13 25.85 4.99 9.04
C GLY A 13 26.15 3.61 9.59
N GLN A 14 26.16 3.48 10.92
CA GLN A 14 26.07 2.20 11.60
C GLN A 14 24.62 1.73 11.48
N GLY A 15 24.42 0.59 10.83
CA GLY A 15 23.19 -0.18 10.98
C GLY A 15 22.91 -0.44 12.45
N CYS A 16 21.64 -0.69 12.77
CA CYS A 16 21.16 -0.91 14.13
C CYS A 16 22.08 -1.88 14.90
N ASP A 17 22.61 -1.42 16.04
CA ASP A 17 23.57 -2.12 16.87
C ASP A 17 23.01 -3.49 17.30
N SER A 18 23.71 -4.59 16.99
CA SER A 18 23.18 -5.95 17.17
C SER A 18 22.99 -6.35 18.64
N LEU A 19 23.59 -5.59 19.56
CA LEU A 19 23.57 -5.83 21.00
C LEU A 19 22.48 -5.02 21.74
N ALA A 20 21.85 -4.04 21.09
CA ALA A 20 20.70 -3.35 21.64
C ALA A 20 19.43 -4.13 21.28
N GLN A 21 18.89 -4.92 22.23
CA GLN A 21 17.54 -5.51 22.09
C GLN A 21 16.46 -4.42 22.15
N THR A 22 16.39 -3.61 21.12
CA THR A 22 15.26 -2.72 20.86
C THR A 22 13.98 -3.57 20.70
N GLN A 23 12.81 -3.01 21.02
CA GLN A 23 11.53 -3.71 20.78
C GLN A 23 11.40 -4.21 19.33
N ARG A 24 12.07 -3.52 18.40
CA ARG A 24 12.21 -3.87 16.98
C ARG A 24 12.92 -5.20 16.72
N THR A 25 14.10 -5.44 17.31
CA THR A 25 14.79 -6.72 17.15
C THR A 25 13.98 -7.85 17.76
N LYS A 26 13.26 -7.61 18.87
CA LYS A 26 12.35 -8.60 19.48
C LYS A 26 11.19 -8.98 18.56
N LEU A 27 10.54 -8.00 17.93
CA LEU A 27 9.46 -8.26 16.95
C LEU A 27 9.96 -9.02 15.73
N GLN A 28 11.15 -8.69 15.21
CA GLN A 28 11.78 -9.42 14.11
C GLN A 28 12.15 -10.86 14.49
N HIS A 29 12.70 -11.09 15.68
CA HIS A 29 12.98 -12.45 16.16
C HIS A 29 11.69 -13.27 16.30
N ARG A 30 10.60 -12.65 16.78
CA ARG A 30 9.30 -13.30 16.88
C ARG A 30 8.73 -13.65 15.50
N ARG A 31 8.80 -12.72 14.54
CA ARG A 31 8.41 -12.96 13.14
C ARG A 31 9.20 -14.10 12.49
N ALA A 32 10.52 -14.09 12.66
CA ALA A 32 11.39 -15.16 12.17
C ALA A 32 11.05 -16.53 12.78
N ARG A 33 10.72 -16.56 14.09
CA ARG A 33 10.28 -17.79 14.78
C ARG A 33 8.96 -18.32 14.21
N ILE A 34 7.98 -17.45 13.97
CA ILE A 34 6.70 -17.82 13.38
C ILE A 34 6.90 -18.34 11.95
N ASN A 35 7.72 -17.66 11.13
CA ASN A 35 8.06 -18.14 9.78
C ASN A 35 8.72 -19.53 9.79
N GLN A 36 9.56 -19.82 10.78
CA GLN A 36 10.14 -21.15 10.97
C GLN A 36 9.08 -22.20 11.34
N GLN A 37 8.12 -21.85 12.20
CA GLN A 37 7.01 -22.72 12.58
C GLN A 37 6.07 -22.98 11.39
N ILE A 38 5.69 -21.95 10.63
CA ILE A 38 4.89 -22.08 9.41
C ILE A 38 5.57 -23.03 8.43
N ASN A 39 6.88 -22.89 8.22
CA ASN A 39 7.65 -23.80 7.37
C ASN A 39 7.61 -25.25 7.87
N LYS A 40 7.73 -25.46 9.18
CA LYS A 40 7.62 -26.80 9.78
C LYS A 40 6.24 -27.41 9.54
N GLU A 41 5.18 -26.67 9.85
CA GLU A 41 3.79 -27.11 9.68
C GLU A 41 3.45 -27.37 8.19
N MET A 42 3.91 -26.52 7.27
CA MET A 42 3.73 -26.74 5.83
C MET A 42 4.38 -28.04 5.35
N ARG A 43 5.59 -28.38 5.83
CA ARG A 43 6.23 -29.66 5.51
C ARG A 43 5.47 -30.85 6.07
N MET A 44 4.96 -30.74 7.30
CA MET A 44 4.13 -31.78 7.92
C MET A 44 2.84 -31.98 7.12
N ARG A 45 2.19 -30.89 6.69
CA ARG A 45 1.01 -30.94 5.82
C ARG A 45 1.29 -31.69 4.52
N THR A 46 2.36 -31.32 3.78
CA THR A 46 2.72 -32.00 2.54
C THR A 46 3.03 -33.49 2.77
N GLY A 47 3.74 -33.82 3.85
CA GLY A 47 4.00 -35.21 4.24
C GLY A 47 2.72 -36.00 4.52
N ALA A 48 1.78 -35.40 5.25
CA ALA A 48 0.48 -36.00 5.55
C ALA A 48 -0.41 -36.13 4.31
N GLU A 49 -0.46 -35.13 3.42
CA GLU A 49 -1.19 -35.21 2.14
C GLU A 49 -0.64 -36.33 1.24
N ASN A 50 0.68 -36.46 1.15
CA ASN A 50 1.32 -37.54 0.40
C ASN A 50 1.00 -38.91 1.00
N LEU A 51 1.07 -39.05 2.32
CA LEU A 51 0.72 -40.30 3.00
C LEU A 51 -0.76 -40.65 2.83
N PHE A 52 -1.65 -39.65 2.89
CA PHE A 52 -3.09 -39.82 2.67
C PHE A 52 -3.38 -40.35 1.26
N ARG A 53 -2.68 -39.82 0.25
CA ARG A 53 -2.79 -40.27 -1.14
C ARG A 53 -2.17 -41.65 -1.37
N ALA A 54 -1.07 -41.97 -0.69
CA ALA A 54 -0.33 -43.21 -0.89
C ALA A 54 -0.92 -44.41 -0.12
N THR A 55 -1.61 -44.18 0.99
CA THR A 55 -2.14 -45.27 1.82
C THR A 55 -3.48 -45.77 1.31
N SER A 56 -3.69 -47.09 1.32
CA SER A 56 -4.99 -47.74 1.00
C SER A 56 -5.75 -48.16 2.27
N ASN A 57 -5.12 -48.07 3.44
CA ASN A 57 -5.70 -48.52 4.71
C ASN A 57 -6.64 -47.45 5.29
N HIS A 58 -7.90 -47.82 5.49
CA HIS A 58 -8.95 -46.91 5.96
C HIS A 58 -8.64 -46.26 7.32
N LYS A 59 -8.15 -47.04 8.30
CA LYS A 59 -7.81 -46.52 9.64
C LYS A 59 -6.65 -45.52 9.59
N VAL A 60 -5.67 -45.79 8.73
CA VAL A 60 -4.54 -44.88 8.50
C VAL A 60 -5.03 -43.62 7.79
N LYS A 61 -5.94 -43.71 6.81
CA LYS A 61 -6.54 -42.53 6.17
C LYS A 61 -7.29 -41.64 7.16
N GLU A 62 -8.12 -42.21 8.02
CA GLU A 62 -8.85 -41.45 9.05
C GLU A 62 -7.91 -40.73 10.00
N THR A 63 -6.86 -41.43 10.47
CA THR A 63 -5.85 -40.83 11.34
C THR A 63 -5.12 -39.69 10.64
N VAL A 64 -4.69 -39.89 9.38
CA VAL A 64 -4.00 -38.86 8.59
C VAL A 64 -4.93 -37.68 8.27
N ALA A 65 -6.22 -37.91 8.04
CA ALA A 65 -7.20 -36.83 7.84
C ALA A 65 -7.36 -35.97 9.09
N LEU A 66 -7.39 -36.59 10.27
CA LEU A 66 -7.46 -35.87 11.55
C LEU A 66 -6.18 -35.04 11.80
N GLU A 67 -5.01 -35.62 11.54
CA GLU A 67 -3.73 -34.89 11.60
C GLU A 67 -3.65 -33.75 10.60
N LEU A 68 -4.16 -33.93 9.37
CA LEU A 68 -4.26 -32.86 8.38
C LEU A 68 -5.15 -31.71 8.86
N SER A 69 -6.26 -32.02 9.54
CA SER A 69 -7.11 -31.00 10.16
C SER A 69 -6.36 -30.21 11.24
N TYR A 70 -5.62 -30.91 12.11
CA TYR A 70 -4.81 -30.29 13.16
C TYR A 70 -3.70 -29.39 12.60
N VAL A 71 -2.93 -29.87 11.63
CA VAL A 71 -1.86 -29.09 10.97
C VAL A 71 -2.44 -27.86 10.25
N ASN A 72 -3.60 -28.00 9.59
CA ASN A 72 -4.27 -26.85 8.95
C ASN A 72 -4.73 -25.81 9.99
N SER A 73 -5.24 -26.26 11.15
CA SER A 73 -5.61 -25.37 12.25
C SER A 73 -4.39 -24.63 12.83
N ASN A 74 -3.28 -25.33 13.07
CA ASN A 74 -2.03 -24.72 13.53
C ASN A 74 -1.47 -23.71 12.52
N LEU A 75 -1.49 -24.05 11.23
CA LEU A 75 -1.08 -23.13 10.17
C LEU A 75 -1.91 -21.86 10.17
N GLN A 76 -3.23 -21.98 10.37
CA GLN A 76 -4.14 -20.84 10.45
C GLN A 76 -3.78 -19.94 11.64
N LEU A 77 -3.57 -20.51 12.84
CA LEU A 77 -3.18 -19.76 14.02
C LEU A 77 -1.83 -19.03 13.86
N LEU A 78 -0.84 -19.70 13.28
CA LEU A 78 0.48 -19.09 13.03
C LEU A 78 0.41 -17.96 12.00
N LYS A 79 -0.43 -18.10 10.96
CA LYS A 79 -0.69 -17.04 9.99
C LYS A 79 -1.38 -15.84 10.64
N GLU A 80 -2.36 -16.09 11.50
CA GLU A 80 -3.03 -15.03 12.28
C GLU A 80 -2.05 -14.32 13.23
N GLU A 81 -1.14 -15.06 13.90
CA GLU A 81 -0.11 -14.43 14.74
C GLU A 81 0.88 -13.59 13.92
N LEU A 82 1.27 -14.07 12.73
CA LEU A 82 2.09 -13.31 11.78
C LEU A 82 1.38 -12.03 11.32
N GLU A 83 0.08 -12.13 11.04
CA GLU A 83 -0.77 -11.00 10.67
C GLU A 83 -0.89 -9.99 11.81
N GLU A 84 -1.12 -10.45 13.05
CA GLU A 84 -1.15 -9.58 14.24
C GLU A 84 0.18 -8.82 14.39
N LEU A 85 1.32 -9.48 14.21
CA LEU A 85 2.63 -8.81 14.26
C LEU A 85 2.86 -7.82 13.11
N ASN A 86 2.34 -8.09 11.93
CA ASN A 86 2.37 -7.15 10.80
C ASN A 86 1.45 -5.94 11.05
N SER A 87 0.34 -6.15 11.77
CA SER A 87 -0.63 -5.11 12.13
C SER A 87 -0.24 -4.29 13.37
N CYS A 88 0.74 -4.73 14.18
CA CYS A 88 1.37 -3.91 15.23
C CYS A 88 2.16 -2.77 14.57
N MET A 89 1.44 -1.81 13.98
CA MET A 89 1.95 -0.50 13.65
C MET A 89 2.51 0.10 14.94
N GLU A 90 3.78 0.54 14.89
CA GLU A 90 4.24 1.54 15.85
C GLU A 90 3.23 2.68 15.77
N PRO A 91 2.52 3.02 16.86
CA PRO A 91 1.52 4.07 16.81
C PRO A 91 2.27 5.34 16.43
N THR A 92 1.89 5.97 15.32
CA THR A 92 2.18 7.38 15.11
C THR A 92 1.36 8.13 16.16
N HIS A 93 1.92 8.26 17.36
CA HIS A 93 1.37 9.07 18.43
C HIS A 93 1.46 10.53 18.02
N HIS A 94 0.38 11.08 17.48
CA HIS A 94 0.14 12.52 17.51
C HIS A 94 -1.30 12.76 17.99
N GLY A 95 -1.43 13.70 18.93
CA GLY A 95 -2.66 13.95 19.67
C GLY A 95 -3.79 14.48 18.80
N GLN A 96 -5.02 14.17 19.24
CA GLN A 96 -6.30 14.43 18.57
C GLN A 96 -6.42 13.78 17.20
N SER A 97 -7.11 12.64 17.16
CA SER A 97 -7.54 11.96 15.93
C SER A 97 -8.31 12.95 15.05
N SER A 98 -7.72 13.37 13.94
CA SER A 98 -8.46 14.14 12.93
C SER A 98 -9.45 13.22 12.23
N LEU A 99 -10.57 13.73 11.72
CA LEU A 99 -11.57 12.96 10.97
C LEU A 99 -10.96 12.21 9.76
N ASN A 100 -9.74 12.57 9.35
CA ASN A 100 -9.13 12.12 8.11
C ASN A 100 -7.96 11.13 8.33
N ASP A 101 -7.58 10.83 9.58
CA ASP A 101 -6.45 9.94 9.88
C ASP A 101 -6.85 8.45 9.82
N VAL A 102 -7.42 8.02 8.68
CA VAL A 102 -7.67 6.59 8.45
C VAL A 102 -6.32 5.87 8.31
N PRO A 103 -6.06 4.77 9.04
CA PRO A 103 -4.79 4.05 8.92
C PRO A 103 -4.50 3.55 7.50
N MET A 104 -3.25 3.66 7.07
CA MET A 104 -2.76 3.08 5.81
C MET A 104 -2.33 1.63 6.02
N ILE A 105 -2.33 0.83 4.96
CA ILE A 105 -1.86 -0.55 4.89
C ILE A 105 -0.39 -0.56 4.40
N PRO A 106 0.59 -0.68 5.31
CA PRO A 106 1.99 -0.92 4.93
C PRO A 106 2.24 -2.40 4.63
N LEU A 107 3.14 -2.68 3.70
CA LEU A 107 3.61 -4.02 3.40
C LEU A 107 4.72 -4.43 4.37
N GLY A 108 4.69 -5.69 4.79
CA GLY A 108 5.82 -6.32 5.46
C GLY A 108 7.01 -6.51 4.51
N LEU A 109 8.23 -6.46 5.04
CA LEU A 109 9.42 -6.81 4.28
C LEU A 109 9.49 -8.34 4.13
N LYS A 110 9.94 -8.81 2.97
CA LYS A 110 10.40 -10.19 2.79
C LYS A 110 11.64 -10.42 3.66
N GLU A 111 11.67 -11.56 4.32
CA GLU A 111 12.82 -11.99 5.11
C GLU A 111 13.73 -12.88 4.26
N THR A 112 15.01 -12.92 4.59
CA THR A 112 16.01 -13.76 3.92
C THR A 112 16.93 -14.43 4.93
N LYS A 113 17.55 -15.55 4.54
CA LYS A 113 18.60 -16.20 5.32
C LYS A 113 19.96 -15.57 5.03
N GLU A 114 20.91 -15.77 5.95
CA GLU A 114 22.31 -15.41 5.72
C GLU A 114 22.85 -16.12 4.48
N LEU A 115 23.54 -15.36 3.63
CA LEU A 115 24.08 -15.84 2.37
C LEU A 115 25.60 -15.69 2.37
N ASP A 116 26.31 -16.81 2.39
CA ASP A 116 27.77 -16.79 2.29
C ASP A 116 28.22 -16.57 0.84
N TRP A 117 28.49 -15.32 0.51
CA TRP A 117 29.10 -14.93 -0.77
C TRP A 117 30.58 -15.31 -0.89
N ALA A 118 31.28 -15.50 0.24
CA ALA A 118 32.73 -15.63 0.25
C ALA A 118 33.20 -17.02 -0.21
N ALA A 119 32.55 -18.09 0.27
CA ALA A 119 32.94 -19.44 -0.10
C ALA A 119 32.76 -19.73 -1.61
N PRO A 120 31.64 -19.38 -2.26
CA PRO A 120 31.42 -19.71 -3.67
C PRO A 120 32.18 -18.82 -4.65
N LEU A 121 32.42 -17.55 -4.30
CA LEU A 121 33.15 -16.62 -5.17
C LEU A 121 34.68 -16.76 -5.05
N LYS A 122 35.20 -17.52 -4.08
CA LYS A 122 36.64 -17.65 -3.76
C LYS A 122 37.36 -16.30 -3.61
N VAL A 123 36.63 -15.24 -3.25
CA VAL A 123 37.19 -13.89 -3.06
C VAL A 123 37.62 -13.75 -1.59
N ARG A 124 38.90 -13.46 -1.37
CA ARG A 124 39.46 -13.15 -0.04
C ARG A 124 38.60 -12.07 0.62
N ARG A 125 38.04 -12.34 1.82
CA ARG A 125 37.14 -11.48 2.61
C ARG A 125 37.47 -9.98 2.43
N SER A 126 36.87 -9.36 1.43
CA SER A 126 36.82 -7.91 1.36
C SER A 126 35.71 -7.54 2.34
N ARG A 127 36.08 -6.91 3.45
CA ARG A 127 35.20 -6.48 4.57
C ARG A 127 34.14 -5.43 4.16
N ARG A 128 33.71 -5.44 2.90
CA ARG A 128 33.01 -4.34 2.21
C ARG A 128 31.91 -4.82 1.26
N TRP A 129 31.55 -6.10 1.31
CA TRP A 129 30.24 -6.52 0.81
C TRP A 129 29.27 -6.23 1.95
N CYS A 130 28.24 -5.44 1.67
CA CYS A 130 27.29 -4.87 2.63
C CYS A 130 27.11 -5.76 3.87
N SER A 131 27.37 -5.24 5.07
CA SER A 131 27.29 -6.04 6.29
C SER A 131 25.92 -6.72 6.36
N ASP A 132 25.94 -8.04 6.19
CA ASP A 132 24.85 -9.02 6.24
C ASP A 132 23.62 -8.71 7.13
N PRO A 133 23.76 -8.11 8.34
CA PRO A 133 22.61 -7.69 9.15
C PRO A 133 21.82 -6.47 8.63
N ALA A 134 22.45 -5.56 7.88
CA ALA A 134 21.82 -4.31 7.42
C ALA A 134 20.75 -4.53 6.34
N MET A 135 20.90 -5.59 5.54
CA MET A 135 19.96 -5.98 4.48
C MET A 135 18.79 -6.82 5.02
N ARG A 136 19.03 -7.60 6.10
CA ARG A 136 17.99 -8.40 6.77
C ARG A 136 17.06 -7.55 7.65
N ALA A 137 17.55 -6.43 8.16
CA ALA A 137 16.78 -5.52 9.00
C ALA A 137 17.04 -4.05 8.62
N PRO A 138 16.73 -3.62 7.39
CA PRO A 138 16.95 -2.23 6.97
C PRO A 138 16.13 -1.30 7.86
N SER A 139 16.72 -0.16 8.25
CA SER A 139 16.00 0.85 9.03
C SER A 139 14.75 1.33 8.27
N ARG A 140 13.66 1.61 8.99
CA ARG A 140 12.35 1.98 8.39
C ARG A 140 12.32 3.45 7.96
N ASN A 141 13.35 3.88 7.24
CA ASN A 141 13.60 5.27 6.87
C ASN A 141 14.45 5.33 5.60
N LYS A 142 14.79 6.55 5.19
CA LYS A 142 15.62 6.82 4.00
C LYS A 142 16.98 6.11 4.01
N ALA A 143 17.63 5.99 5.16
CA ALA A 143 18.90 5.28 5.26
C ALA A 143 18.75 3.77 4.93
N GLY A 144 17.63 3.16 5.29
CA GLY A 144 17.34 1.77 4.92
C GLY A 144 17.09 1.60 3.43
N LEU A 145 16.42 2.58 2.79
CA LEU A 145 16.26 2.60 1.34
C LEU A 145 17.61 2.72 0.63
N GLU A 146 18.49 3.61 1.09
CA GLU A 146 19.84 3.78 0.53
C GLU A 146 20.64 2.48 0.60
N LEU A 147 20.58 1.77 1.73
CA LEU A 147 21.23 0.46 1.90
C LEU A 147 20.69 -0.60 0.93
N LEU A 148 19.37 -0.69 0.76
CA LEU A 148 18.76 -1.65 -0.18
C LEU A 148 19.09 -1.31 -1.63
N MET A 149 19.11 -0.02 -1.99
CA MET A 149 19.48 0.44 -3.34
C MET A 149 20.96 0.20 -3.64
N GLU A 150 21.84 0.41 -2.67
CA GLU A 150 23.26 0.09 -2.80
C GLU A 150 23.46 -1.40 -3.04
N TYR A 151 22.78 -2.26 -2.25
CA TYR A 151 22.85 -3.70 -2.44
C TYR A 151 22.31 -4.13 -3.80
N TYR A 152 21.15 -3.63 -4.22
CA TYR A 152 20.59 -3.90 -5.55
C TYR A 152 21.56 -3.52 -6.68
N SER A 153 22.24 -2.38 -6.53
CA SER A 153 23.27 -1.93 -7.48
C SER A 153 24.48 -2.88 -7.51
N GLN A 154 24.91 -3.39 -6.34
CA GLN A 154 25.98 -4.38 -6.26
C GLN A 154 25.60 -5.70 -6.95
N LEU A 155 24.35 -6.16 -6.83
CA LEU A 155 23.86 -7.36 -7.52
C LEU A 155 23.96 -7.24 -9.05
N TYR A 156 23.79 -6.03 -9.61
CA TYR A 156 23.97 -5.81 -11.05
C TYR A 156 25.42 -6.08 -11.50
N PHE A 157 26.40 -5.65 -10.72
CA PHE A 157 27.81 -5.93 -11.02
C PHE A 157 28.17 -7.40 -10.84
N LEU A 158 27.57 -8.07 -9.85
CA LEU A 158 27.78 -9.51 -9.64
C LEU A 158 27.22 -10.34 -10.79
N ASP A 159 26.04 -9.97 -11.30
CA ASP A 159 25.40 -10.65 -12.43
C ASP A 159 26.34 -10.71 -13.65
N ASN A 160 26.83 -9.54 -14.06
CA ASN A 160 27.70 -9.39 -15.22
C ASN A 160 29.06 -10.10 -15.08
N ARG A 161 29.52 -10.38 -13.85
CA ARG A 161 30.85 -10.93 -13.59
C ARG A 161 30.85 -12.42 -13.26
N PHE A 162 29.85 -12.91 -12.55
CA PHE A 162 29.88 -14.24 -11.93
C PHE A 162 28.68 -15.13 -12.30
N PHE A 163 27.61 -14.58 -12.88
CA PHE A 163 26.40 -15.33 -13.24
C PHE A 163 26.24 -15.36 -14.77
N SER A 164 27.11 -16.15 -15.42
CA SER A 164 27.04 -16.46 -16.86
C SER A 164 26.38 -17.83 -17.07
N PRO A 165 25.76 -18.14 -18.22
CA PRO A 165 25.20 -19.46 -18.50
C PRO A 165 26.17 -20.64 -18.24
N HIS A 166 27.47 -20.39 -18.33
CA HIS A 166 28.53 -21.40 -18.10
C HIS A 166 29.19 -21.31 -16.72
N GLN A 167 28.87 -20.28 -15.93
CA GLN A 167 29.41 -20.07 -14.59
C GLN A 167 28.27 -19.70 -13.65
N ASN A 168 27.85 -20.68 -12.83
CA ASN A 168 26.96 -20.44 -11.72
C ASN A 168 27.70 -20.85 -10.44
N PRO A 169 27.90 -19.94 -9.47
CA PRO A 169 28.58 -20.25 -8.21
C PRO A 169 27.86 -21.29 -7.34
N GLY A 170 26.67 -21.76 -7.74
CA GLY A 170 25.91 -22.76 -6.98
C GLY A 170 25.23 -22.19 -5.74
N LEU A 171 25.07 -20.86 -5.69
CA LEU A 171 24.40 -20.15 -4.62
C LEU A 171 22.89 -20.42 -4.64
N PHE A 172 22.31 -20.56 -3.46
CA PHE A 172 20.86 -20.63 -3.27
C PHE A 172 20.39 -19.40 -2.49
N PHE A 173 19.50 -18.64 -3.12
CA PHE A 173 18.85 -17.48 -2.53
C PHE A 173 17.59 -17.95 -1.82
N HIS A 174 17.47 -17.68 -0.53
CA HIS A 174 16.37 -18.14 0.32
C HIS A 174 15.56 -16.95 0.84
N TRP A 175 14.32 -16.83 0.39
CA TRP A 175 13.43 -15.74 0.80
C TRP A 175 12.12 -16.26 1.36
N TYR A 176 11.52 -15.48 2.25
CA TYR A 176 10.21 -15.74 2.81
C TYR A 176 9.20 -14.79 2.18
N ASP A 177 8.05 -15.34 1.82
CA ASP A 177 6.89 -14.60 1.32
C ASP A 177 6.42 -13.59 2.37
N SER A 178 6.23 -12.33 1.94
CA SER A 178 5.88 -11.22 2.83
C SER A 178 4.45 -11.29 3.38
N LEU A 179 3.54 -11.96 2.67
CA LEU A 179 2.12 -12.07 3.00
C LEU A 179 1.85 -13.32 3.84
N THR A 180 2.45 -14.45 3.46
CA THR A 180 2.14 -15.78 4.00
C THR A 180 3.24 -16.39 4.86
N GLY A 181 4.46 -15.85 4.81
CA GLY A 181 5.63 -16.40 5.50
C GLY A 181 6.18 -17.69 4.87
N VAL A 182 5.63 -18.15 3.75
CA VAL A 182 6.06 -19.38 3.07
C VAL A 182 7.47 -19.18 2.48
N PRO A 183 8.42 -20.10 2.73
CA PRO A 183 9.77 -20.00 2.20
C PRO A 183 9.84 -20.43 0.72
N SER A 184 10.65 -19.73 -0.06
CA SER A 184 10.99 -20.05 -1.44
C SER A 184 12.51 -19.97 -1.63
N HIS A 185 13.06 -20.78 -2.52
CA HIS A 185 14.48 -20.73 -2.84
C HIS A 185 14.77 -21.00 -4.31
N GLN A 186 15.75 -20.29 -4.85
CA GLN A 186 16.20 -20.46 -6.24
C GLN A 186 17.69 -20.17 -6.36
N ARG A 187 18.31 -20.67 -7.44
CA ARG A 187 19.71 -20.35 -7.81
C ARG A 187 19.84 -19.12 -8.70
N ALA A 188 18.74 -18.66 -9.29
CA ALA A 188 18.75 -17.54 -10.21
C ALA A 188 18.95 -16.22 -9.43
N LEU A 189 19.96 -15.44 -9.81
CA LEU A 189 20.20 -14.11 -9.21
C LEU A 189 19.02 -13.16 -9.40
N ALA A 190 18.22 -13.35 -10.45
CA ALA A 190 16.98 -12.61 -10.67
C ALA A 190 16.02 -12.71 -9.46
N PHE A 191 15.98 -13.84 -8.75
CA PHE A 191 15.13 -14.00 -7.57
C PHE A 191 15.61 -13.14 -6.39
N GLU A 192 16.92 -13.03 -6.19
CA GLU A 192 17.53 -12.13 -5.21
C GLU A 192 17.23 -10.67 -5.55
N LYS A 193 17.48 -10.26 -6.80
CA LYS A 193 17.20 -8.90 -7.28
C LYS A 193 15.73 -8.54 -7.10
N GLY A 194 14.82 -9.41 -7.54
CA GLY A 194 13.38 -9.20 -7.42
C GLY A 194 12.93 -9.06 -5.96
N SER A 195 13.46 -9.89 -5.07
CA SER A 195 13.12 -9.85 -3.64
C SER A 195 13.63 -8.58 -2.94
N VAL A 196 14.83 -8.10 -3.31
CA VAL A 196 15.35 -6.82 -2.82
C VAL A 196 14.51 -5.66 -3.33
N LEU A 197 14.12 -5.68 -4.60
CA LEU A 197 13.25 -4.66 -5.19
C LEU A 197 11.86 -4.64 -4.53
N PHE A 198 11.30 -5.82 -4.22
CA PHE A 198 10.07 -5.93 -3.44
C PHE A 198 10.24 -5.23 -2.08
N ASN A 199 11.36 -5.47 -1.38
CA ASN A 199 11.63 -4.81 -0.09
C ASN A 199 11.81 -3.29 -0.21
N ILE A 200 12.34 -2.78 -1.32
CA ILE A 200 12.39 -1.34 -1.60
C ILE A 200 10.96 -0.79 -1.71
N GLY A 201 10.09 -1.45 -2.47
CA GLY A 201 8.68 -1.07 -2.59
C GLY A 201 7.96 -1.13 -1.24
N ALA A 202 8.10 -2.23 -0.50
CA ALA A 202 7.51 -2.40 0.82
C ALA A 202 8.01 -1.35 1.83
N LEU A 203 9.29 -0.98 1.80
CA LEU A 203 9.84 0.06 2.66
C LEU A 203 9.25 1.44 2.35
N HIS A 204 9.01 1.75 1.07
CA HIS A 204 8.30 2.95 0.68
C HIS A 204 6.87 2.98 1.26
N THR A 205 6.14 1.86 1.28
CA THR A 205 4.80 1.82 1.90
C THR A 205 4.83 2.09 3.40
N GLN A 206 5.86 1.60 4.10
CA GLN A 206 6.04 1.84 5.54
C GLN A 206 6.41 3.31 5.82
N ILE A 207 7.17 3.96 4.93
CA ILE A 207 7.48 5.38 5.03
C ILE A 207 6.23 6.23 4.77
N GLY A 208 5.44 5.90 3.74
CA GLY A 208 4.19 6.59 3.41
C GLY A 208 3.16 6.51 4.55
N ALA A 209 2.98 5.33 5.12
CA ALA A 209 2.04 5.11 6.23
C ALA A 209 2.41 5.83 7.53
N ARG A 210 3.66 6.30 7.68
CA ARG A 210 4.16 7.02 8.88
C ARG A 210 4.12 8.54 8.72
N GLN A 211 3.78 9.07 7.54
CA GLN A 211 3.73 10.51 7.35
C GLN A 211 2.58 11.11 8.15
N ASP A 212 2.79 12.33 8.65
CA ASP A 212 1.74 13.14 9.28
C ASP A 212 0.86 13.77 8.19
N ARG A 213 -0.30 13.15 7.94
CA ARG A 213 -1.22 13.56 6.87
C ARG A 213 -2.19 14.67 7.30
N THR A 214 -2.00 15.24 8.49
CA THR A 214 -2.66 16.50 8.88
C THR A 214 -2.01 17.72 8.25
N THR A 215 -0.83 17.56 7.65
CA THR A 215 -0.07 18.64 6.99
C THR A 215 0.06 18.41 5.48
N LEU A 216 0.04 19.49 4.69
CA LEU A 216 0.23 19.40 3.23
C LEU A 216 1.55 18.72 2.86
N GLN A 217 2.62 19.03 3.60
CA GLN A 217 3.94 18.43 3.38
C GLN A 217 3.93 16.92 3.62
N GLY A 218 3.31 16.46 4.71
CA GLY A 218 3.24 15.03 5.02
C GLY A 218 2.35 14.27 4.03
N VAL A 219 1.24 14.87 3.59
CA VAL A 219 0.42 14.32 2.50
C VAL A 219 1.23 14.18 1.20
N ASP A 220 1.99 15.21 0.80
CA ASP A 220 2.84 15.15 -0.40
C ASP A 220 3.93 14.07 -0.29
N CYS A 221 4.55 13.94 0.89
CA CYS A 221 5.50 12.87 1.15
C CYS A 221 4.86 11.48 1.12
N ALA A 222 3.61 11.33 1.59
CA ALA A 222 2.87 10.07 1.54
C ALA A 222 2.55 9.67 0.09
N ILE A 223 2.04 10.62 -0.71
CA ILE A 223 1.80 10.46 -2.15
C ILE A 223 3.08 9.97 -2.83
N GLU A 224 4.19 10.69 -2.65
CA GLU A 224 5.46 10.36 -3.29
C GLU A 224 5.98 8.96 -2.89
N ALA A 225 5.80 8.57 -1.63
CA ALA A 225 6.20 7.26 -1.13
C ALA A 225 5.34 6.14 -1.74
N PHE A 226 4.01 6.24 -1.72
CA PHE A 226 3.13 5.20 -2.30
C PHE A 226 3.27 5.11 -3.82
N GLN A 227 3.51 6.22 -4.52
CA GLN A 227 3.83 6.20 -5.95
C GLN A 227 5.11 5.44 -6.25
N ARG A 228 6.17 5.64 -5.46
CA ARG A 228 7.42 4.87 -5.61
C ARG A 228 7.22 3.38 -5.33
N ALA A 229 6.41 3.04 -4.33
CA ALA A 229 6.06 1.65 -4.06
C ALA A 229 5.30 1.01 -5.23
N SER A 230 4.28 1.70 -5.76
CA SER A 230 3.54 1.28 -6.95
C SER A 230 4.47 1.04 -8.15
N GLY A 231 5.40 1.97 -8.40
CA GLY A 231 6.38 1.84 -9.48
C GLY A 231 7.31 0.63 -9.30
N ALA A 232 7.79 0.38 -8.07
CA ALA A 232 8.63 -0.77 -7.77
C ALA A 232 7.89 -2.11 -8.01
N PHE A 233 6.63 -2.23 -7.56
CA PHE A 233 5.83 -3.44 -7.78
C PHE A 233 5.45 -3.62 -9.25
N ASN A 234 5.15 -2.54 -9.98
CA ASN A 234 4.85 -2.64 -11.41
C ASN A 234 6.09 -3.07 -12.22
N TYR A 235 7.26 -2.51 -11.90
CA TYR A 235 8.52 -2.94 -12.51
C TYR A 235 8.80 -4.43 -12.22
N LEU A 236 8.56 -4.88 -10.98
CA LEU A 236 8.71 -6.28 -10.61
C LEU A 236 7.79 -7.19 -11.45
N LYS A 237 6.53 -6.79 -11.62
CA LYS A 237 5.52 -7.51 -12.42
C LYS A 237 5.94 -7.69 -13.87
N GLU A 238 6.52 -6.64 -14.47
CA GLU A 238 6.90 -6.63 -15.89
C GLU A 238 8.23 -7.36 -16.15
N ASN A 239 9.17 -7.34 -15.20
CA ASN A 239 10.54 -7.80 -15.44
C ASN A 239 10.91 -9.12 -14.73
N PHE A 240 10.10 -9.62 -13.78
CA PHE A 240 10.42 -10.79 -12.96
C PHE A 240 9.29 -11.84 -12.95
N SER A 241 8.95 -12.36 -14.13
CA SER A 241 7.75 -13.19 -14.36
C SER A 241 7.79 -14.61 -13.75
N ASN A 242 8.98 -15.11 -13.40
CA ASN A 242 9.20 -16.51 -12.98
C ASN A 242 9.55 -16.65 -11.48
N ALA A 243 9.04 -15.73 -10.67
CA ALA A 243 9.25 -15.78 -9.23
C ALA A 243 8.59 -17.03 -8.60
N PRO A 244 9.28 -17.74 -7.69
CA PRO A 244 8.75 -18.92 -7.01
C PRO A 244 7.84 -18.59 -5.81
N SER A 245 7.77 -17.31 -5.40
CA SER A 245 6.99 -16.86 -4.25
C SER A 245 5.71 -16.17 -4.72
N LEU A 246 4.62 -16.38 -3.98
CA LEU A 246 3.28 -15.96 -4.38
C LEU A 246 3.10 -14.46 -4.30
N ASP A 247 3.74 -13.80 -3.33
CA ASP A 247 3.79 -12.34 -3.19
C ASP A 247 4.42 -11.62 -4.40
N MET A 248 5.18 -12.34 -5.23
CA MET A 248 5.75 -11.83 -6.49
C MET A 248 5.07 -12.41 -7.74
N SER A 249 3.92 -13.08 -7.59
CA SER A 249 3.08 -13.48 -8.73
C SER A 249 2.49 -12.25 -9.43
N SER A 250 2.23 -12.35 -10.74
CA SER A 250 1.64 -11.25 -11.52
C SER A 250 0.34 -10.72 -10.91
N SER A 251 -0.53 -11.61 -10.44
CA SER A 251 -1.79 -11.23 -9.80
C SER A 251 -1.60 -10.53 -8.46
N SER A 252 -0.69 -11.02 -7.61
CA SER A 252 -0.41 -10.37 -6.32
C SER A 252 0.21 -9.01 -6.54
N LEU A 253 1.15 -8.87 -7.48
CA LEU A 253 1.74 -7.58 -7.81
C LEU A 253 0.75 -6.60 -8.42
N ASN A 254 -0.16 -7.06 -9.28
CA ASN A 254 -1.26 -6.23 -9.77
C ASN A 254 -2.17 -5.75 -8.62
N MET A 255 -2.49 -6.63 -7.67
CA MET A 255 -3.25 -6.24 -6.47
C MET A 255 -2.49 -5.20 -5.64
N LEU A 256 -1.19 -5.40 -5.39
CA LEU A 256 -0.35 -4.46 -4.62
C LEU A 256 -0.23 -3.10 -5.32
N VAL A 257 -0.05 -3.08 -6.64
CA VAL A 257 -0.04 -1.84 -7.45
C VAL A 257 -1.36 -1.09 -7.27
N ARG A 258 -2.50 -1.78 -7.42
CA ARG A 258 -3.82 -1.16 -7.23
C ARG A 258 -3.99 -0.62 -5.82
N LEU A 259 -3.59 -1.38 -4.80
CA LEU A 259 -3.63 -0.93 -3.40
C LEU A 259 -2.81 0.34 -3.19
N MET A 260 -1.60 0.44 -3.76
CA MET A 260 -0.77 1.64 -3.66
C MET A 260 -1.43 2.84 -4.35
N ILE A 261 -2.02 2.64 -5.53
CA ILE A 261 -2.77 3.69 -6.24
C ILE A 261 -3.97 4.17 -5.42
N SER A 262 -4.69 3.27 -4.75
CA SER A 262 -5.83 3.64 -3.90
C SER A 262 -5.39 4.48 -2.69
N GLN A 263 -4.26 4.16 -2.06
CA GLN A 263 -3.71 4.97 -0.97
C GLN A 263 -3.18 6.34 -1.45
N VAL A 264 -2.64 6.42 -2.67
CA VAL A 264 -2.31 7.71 -3.29
C VAL A 264 -3.57 8.54 -3.48
N GLN A 265 -4.65 7.93 -3.98
CA GLN A 265 -5.92 8.59 -4.23
C GLN A 265 -6.55 9.12 -2.93
N GLU A 266 -6.47 8.36 -1.84
CA GLU A 266 -6.86 8.81 -0.50
C GLU A 266 -6.05 10.03 -0.04
N CYS A 267 -4.73 10.01 -0.24
CA CYS A 267 -3.88 11.16 0.09
C CYS A 267 -4.22 12.40 -0.78
N ILE A 268 -4.61 12.22 -2.05
CA ILE A 268 -5.05 13.34 -2.89
C ILE A 268 -6.35 13.93 -2.35
N PHE A 269 -7.30 13.10 -1.93
CA PHE A 269 -8.51 13.57 -1.25
C PHE A 269 -8.18 14.38 0.01
N GLU A 270 -7.30 13.87 0.89
CA GLU A 270 -6.81 14.59 2.08
C GLU A 270 -6.16 15.92 1.68
N LYS A 271 -5.38 15.95 0.60
CA LYS A 271 -4.76 17.18 0.07
C LYS A 271 -5.80 18.22 -0.35
N VAL A 272 -6.83 17.81 -1.09
CA VAL A 272 -7.93 18.71 -1.52
C VAL A 272 -8.65 19.27 -0.29
N LEU A 273 -8.86 18.45 0.73
CA LEU A 273 -9.50 18.85 1.98
C LEU A 273 -8.65 19.87 2.77
N LEU A 274 -7.33 19.66 2.86
CA LEU A 274 -6.40 20.59 3.51
C LEU A 274 -6.23 21.90 2.75
N LEU A 275 -6.27 21.86 1.42
CA LEU A 275 -6.22 23.05 0.57
C LEU A 275 -7.52 23.84 0.56
N GLY A 276 -8.56 23.38 1.27
CA GLY A 276 -9.97 23.82 1.23
C GLY A 276 -10.18 25.33 1.22
N ALA A 277 -9.98 25.96 0.06
CA ALA A 277 -9.77 27.39 -0.01
C ALA A 277 -11.08 28.20 0.01
N GLN A 278 -12.25 27.59 -0.23
CA GLN A 278 -13.54 28.27 -0.15
C GLN A 278 -14.66 27.27 0.13
N SER A 279 -15.49 27.52 1.15
CA SER A 279 -16.73 26.78 1.42
C SER A 279 -17.81 27.15 0.40
N ASN A 280 -17.58 26.82 -0.88
CA ASN A 280 -18.51 27.07 -1.97
C ASN A 280 -19.01 25.77 -2.61
N PHE A 281 -20.08 25.89 -3.40
CA PHE A 281 -20.76 24.76 -4.01
C PHE A 281 -19.82 23.88 -4.85
N LEU A 282 -19.01 24.49 -5.71
CA LEU A 282 -18.08 23.77 -6.58
C LEU A 282 -16.99 23.03 -5.80
N ALA A 283 -16.48 23.61 -4.71
CA ALA A 283 -15.49 22.96 -3.86
C ALA A 283 -16.07 21.72 -3.17
N TYR A 284 -17.30 21.78 -2.66
CA TYR A 284 -17.96 20.62 -2.07
C TYR A 284 -18.32 19.55 -3.11
N LEU A 285 -18.76 19.93 -4.32
CA LEU A 285 -18.91 18.98 -5.42
C LEU A 285 -17.58 18.30 -5.75
N GLN A 286 -16.48 19.05 -5.83
CA GLN A 286 -15.16 18.49 -6.07
C GLN A 286 -14.74 17.51 -4.97
N LEU A 287 -14.95 17.85 -3.70
CA LEU A 287 -14.68 16.95 -2.57
C LEU A 287 -15.50 15.66 -2.66
N ALA A 288 -16.78 15.78 -3.01
CA ALA A 288 -17.66 14.63 -3.20
C ALA A 288 -17.18 13.72 -4.36
N GLN A 289 -16.79 14.31 -5.49
CA GLN A 289 -16.26 13.55 -6.64
C GLN A 289 -14.92 12.88 -6.32
N GLU A 290 -14.06 13.54 -5.55
CA GLU A 290 -12.77 12.99 -5.15
C GLU A 290 -12.94 11.84 -4.15
N ALA A 291 -13.86 11.96 -3.19
CA ALA A 291 -14.23 10.85 -2.30
C ALA A 291 -14.84 9.67 -3.07
N ALA A 292 -15.72 9.93 -4.05
CA ALA A 292 -16.27 8.88 -4.93
C ALA A 292 -15.17 8.16 -5.72
N ARG A 293 -14.11 8.89 -6.12
CA ARG A 293 -12.95 8.29 -6.77
C ARG A 293 -12.14 7.39 -5.84
N VAL A 294 -11.94 7.79 -4.59
CA VAL A 294 -11.26 6.97 -3.57
C VAL A 294 -12.03 5.67 -3.32
N GLU A 295 -13.36 5.77 -3.19
CA GLU A 295 -14.24 4.61 -3.04
C GLU A 295 -14.04 3.61 -4.17
N GLU A 296 -14.17 4.05 -5.41
CA GLU A 296 -14.12 3.17 -6.57
C GLU A 296 -12.77 2.44 -6.71
N VAL A 297 -11.65 3.15 -6.50
CA VAL A 297 -10.33 2.51 -6.56
C VAL A 297 -10.15 1.49 -5.43
N TYR A 298 -10.73 1.70 -4.25
CA TYR A 298 -10.73 0.68 -3.18
C TYR A 298 -11.70 -0.48 -3.48
N SER A 299 -12.88 -0.21 -4.04
CA SER A 299 -13.81 -1.24 -4.51
C SER A 299 -13.16 -2.16 -5.54
N LEU A 300 -12.35 -1.61 -6.44
CA LEU A 300 -11.58 -2.39 -7.42
C LEU A 300 -10.48 -3.24 -6.77
N VAL A 301 -9.81 -2.73 -5.74
CA VAL A 301 -8.85 -3.52 -4.94
C VAL A 301 -9.56 -4.66 -4.23
N HIS A 302 -10.72 -4.39 -3.60
CA HIS A 302 -11.52 -5.41 -2.92
C HIS A 302 -11.95 -6.53 -3.88
N GLN A 303 -12.44 -6.18 -5.07
CA GLN A 303 -12.76 -7.15 -6.12
C GLN A 303 -11.54 -7.96 -6.56
N THR A 304 -10.37 -7.31 -6.67
CA THR A 304 -9.11 -8.00 -7.00
C THR A 304 -8.69 -8.97 -5.91
N MET A 305 -8.83 -8.59 -4.63
CA MET A 305 -8.56 -9.45 -3.47
C MET A 305 -9.54 -10.62 -3.37
N ALA A 306 -10.76 -10.47 -3.87
CA ALA A 306 -11.77 -11.54 -3.90
C ALA A 306 -11.51 -12.61 -4.98
N GLN A 307 -10.61 -12.36 -5.94
CA GLN A 307 -10.29 -13.32 -6.99
C GLN A 307 -9.62 -14.59 -6.41
N PRO A 308 -9.96 -15.81 -6.88
CA PRO A 308 -9.51 -17.07 -6.25
C PRO A 308 -7.99 -17.19 -6.08
N HIS A 309 -7.22 -16.65 -7.02
CA HIS A 309 -5.76 -16.75 -7.02
C HIS A 309 -5.07 -15.71 -6.10
N VAL A 310 -5.84 -14.79 -5.50
CA VAL A 310 -5.35 -13.78 -4.53
C VAL A 310 -5.97 -14.01 -3.15
N LYS A 311 -7.26 -14.37 -3.10
CA LYS A 311 -8.09 -14.46 -1.89
C LYS A 311 -7.49 -15.27 -0.75
N ASP A 312 -6.90 -16.42 -1.06
CA ASP A 312 -6.38 -17.35 -0.04
C ASP A 312 -5.01 -16.92 0.53
N TYR A 313 -4.41 -15.86 -0.01
CA TYR A 313 -3.06 -15.40 0.34
C TYR A 313 -3.04 -14.01 0.96
N VAL A 314 -4.05 -13.18 0.68
CA VAL A 314 -4.14 -11.83 1.24
C VAL A 314 -4.68 -11.89 2.68
N PRO A 315 -4.04 -11.19 3.63
CA PRO A 315 -4.54 -11.12 5.00
C PRO A 315 -6.01 -10.65 5.06
N PHE A 316 -6.83 -11.32 5.88
CA PHE A 316 -8.25 -10.98 5.99
C PHE A 316 -8.45 -9.54 6.51
N SER A 317 -7.56 -9.06 7.38
CA SER A 317 -7.59 -7.66 7.84
C SER A 317 -7.40 -6.65 6.72
N TRP A 318 -6.61 -6.96 5.70
CA TRP A 318 -6.39 -6.06 4.56
C TRP A 318 -7.63 -5.98 3.68
N THR A 319 -8.21 -7.14 3.35
CA THR A 319 -9.48 -7.21 2.60
C THR A 319 -10.59 -6.47 3.36
N SER A 320 -10.67 -6.66 4.68
CA SER A 320 -11.63 -5.96 5.54
C SER A 320 -11.38 -4.44 5.54
N MET A 321 -10.12 -4.00 5.71
CA MET A 321 -9.76 -2.58 5.74
C MET A 321 -10.10 -1.89 4.41
N VAL A 322 -9.75 -2.51 3.28
CA VAL A 322 -10.07 -1.98 1.95
C VAL A 322 -11.58 -1.84 1.78
N HIS A 323 -12.36 -2.81 2.24
CA HIS A 323 -13.82 -2.75 2.17
C HIS A 323 -14.41 -1.66 3.08
N VAL A 324 -13.93 -1.55 4.32
CA VAL A 324 -14.29 -0.45 5.24
C VAL A 324 -13.99 0.90 4.59
N LYS A 325 -12.81 1.06 3.98
CA LYS A 325 -12.44 2.30 3.27
C LYS A 325 -13.37 2.59 2.09
N ALA A 326 -13.70 1.60 1.27
CA ALA A 326 -14.64 1.78 0.17
C ALA A 326 -15.99 2.32 0.66
N GLU A 327 -16.59 1.67 1.66
CA GLU A 327 -17.89 2.11 2.21
C GLU A 327 -17.80 3.48 2.92
N HIS A 328 -16.71 3.75 3.64
CA HIS A 328 -16.47 5.05 4.27
C HIS A 328 -16.33 6.19 3.24
N PHE A 329 -15.53 6.01 2.19
CA PHE A 329 -15.39 7.04 1.15
C PHE A 329 -16.65 7.18 0.29
N LYS A 330 -17.44 6.10 0.13
CA LYS A 330 -18.80 6.20 -0.43
C LYS A 330 -19.66 7.14 0.42
N ALA A 331 -19.65 6.94 1.73
CA ALA A 331 -20.42 7.76 2.66
C ALA A 331 -19.97 9.23 2.63
N LEU A 332 -18.65 9.48 2.64
CA LEU A 332 -18.10 10.83 2.52
C LEU A 332 -18.50 11.51 1.20
N SER A 333 -18.51 10.79 0.08
CA SER A 333 -18.92 11.36 -1.20
C SER A 333 -20.35 11.92 -1.14
N HIS A 334 -21.28 11.17 -0.56
CA HIS A 334 -22.66 11.59 -0.39
C HIS A 334 -22.81 12.66 0.70
N TYR A 335 -22.02 12.61 1.77
CA TYR A 335 -22.00 13.65 2.79
C TYR A 335 -21.62 15.01 2.18
N TYR A 336 -20.52 15.09 1.43
CA TYR A 336 -20.10 16.36 0.80
C TYR A 336 -21.07 16.81 -0.29
N ALA A 337 -21.71 15.89 -1.01
CA ALA A 337 -22.79 16.23 -1.95
C ALA A 337 -23.97 16.91 -1.24
N ALA A 338 -24.38 16.38 -0.09
CA ALA A 338 -25.44 16.98 0.71
C ALA A 338 -25.04 18.35 1.28
N VAL A 339 -23.80 18.51 1.73
CA VAL A 339 -23.29 19.82 2.19
C VAL A 339 -23.30 20.85 1.05
N ALA A 340 -22.90 20.45 -0.17
CA ALA A 340 -23.00 21.33 -1.34
C ALA A 340 -24.45 21.78 -1.58
N LEU A 341 -25.39 20.85 -1.52
CA LEU A 341 -26.81 21.11 -1.79
C LEU A 341 -27.47 21.93 -0.69
N CYS A 342 -27.21 21.66 0.59
CA CYS A 342 -27.92 22.25 1.71
C CYS A 342 -27.27 23.55 2.24
N ASP A 343 -25.94 23.60 2.34
CA ASP A 343 -25.24 24.65 3.10
C ASP A 343 -24.72 25.79 2.23
N CYS A 344 -24.58 25.57 0.92
CA CYS A 344 -24.14 26.62 0.01
C CYS A 344 -25.31 27.56 -0.32
N PRO A 345 -25.10 28.90 -0.35
CA PRO A 345 -26.15 29.84 -0.71
C PRO A 345 -26.66 29.61 -2.13
N SER A 346 -27.81 30.22 -2.45
CA SER A 346 -28.32 30.26 -3.82
C SER A 346 -27.28 30.90 -4.75
N THR A 347 -27.02 30.25 -5.88
CA THR A 347 -25.99 30.66 -6.82
C THR A 347 -26.33 32.02 -7.44
N SER A 348 -25.34 32.92 -7.54
CA SER A 348 -25.51 34.18 -8.28
C SER A 348 -25.86 33.89 -9.75
N GLU A 349 -26.62 34.76 -10.42
CA GLU A 349 -26.93 34.58 -11.86
C GLU A 349 -25.66 34.59 -12.74
N VAL A 350 -24.56 35.15 -12.24
CA VAL A 350 -23.26 35.15 -12.94
C VAL A 350 -22.59 33.76 -12.88
N ASP A 351 -22.64 33.09 -11.72
CA ASP A 351 -21.98 31.80 -11.51
C ASP A 351 -22.88 30.59 -11.84
N PHE A 352 -24.18 30.81 -12.01
CA PHE A 352 -25.19 29.77 -12.24
C PHE A 352 -24.87 28.84 -13.43
N PRO A 353 -24.43 29.32 -14.61
CA PRO A 353 -24.14 28.45 -15.75
C PRO A 353 -23.02 27.45 -15.45
N GLU A 354 -22.00 27.83 -14.67
CA GLU A 354 -20.92 26.94 -14.28
C GLU A 354 -21.37 25.89 -13.26
N HIS A 355 -22.21 26.30 -12.30
CA HIS A 355 -22.76 25.42 -11.28
C HIS A 355 -23.70 24.38 -11.89
N GLU A 356 -24.57 24.79 -12.81
CA GLU A 356 -25.48 23.91 -13.54
C GLU A 356 -24.70 22.89 -14.37
N LYS A 357 -23.68 23.33 -15.12
CA LYS A 357 -22.84 22.44 -15.91
C LYS A 357 -22.10 21.42 -15.05
N ALA A 358 -21.54 21.85 -13.92
CA ALA A 358 -20.85 20.96 -12.98
C ALA A 358 -21.82 19.93 -12.40
N PHE A 359 -23.03 20.36 -12.02
CA PHE A 359 -24.06 19.50 -11.44
C PHE A 359 -24.63 18.49 -12.45
N LEU A 360 -24.79 18.86 -13.72
CA LEU A 360 -25.19 17.93 -14.79
C LEU A 360 -24.19 16.78 -14.99
N GLN A 361 -22.91 17.02 -14.71
CA GLN A 361 -21.84 16.01 -14.80
C GLN A 361 -21.56 15.32 -13.46
N PHE A 362 -22.28 15.70 -12.40
CA PHE A 362 -22.00 15.28 -11.04
C PHE A 362 -22.58 13.91 -10.72
N HIS A 363 -23.78 13.59 -11.22
CA HIS A 363 -24.44 12.31 -10.98
C HIS A 363 -24.30 11.35 -12.16
N VAL A 364 -24.23 10.05 -11.87
CA VAL A 364 -24.20 8.97 -12.88
C VAL A 364 -25.55 8.84 -13.59
N SER A 365 -26.64 9.10 -12.87
CA SER A 365 -28.00 9.08 -13.38
C SER A 365 -28.70 10.38 -12.98
N THR A 366 -29.59 10.87 -13.83
CA THR A 366 -30.35 12.10 -13.54
C THR A 366 -31.16 11.89 -12.26
N PRO A 367 -31.05 12.79 -11.26
CA PRO A 367 -31.86 12.71 -10.05
C PRO A 367 -33.36 12.69 -10.36
N GLU A 368 -34.13 11.93 -9.59
CA GLU A 368 -35.59 11.98 -9.68
C GLU A 368 -36.08 13.37 -9.22
N GLY A 369 -36.90 14.02 -10.06
CA GLY A 369 -37.47 15.33 -9.75
C GLY A 369 -37.43 16.33 -10.90
N PRO A 370 -37.50 17.64 -10.61
CA PRO A 370 -37.49 18.69 -11.63
C PRO A 370 -36.13 18.73 -12.36
N ALA A 371 -36.12 19.39 -13.53
CA ALA A 371 -34.89 19.56 -14.31
C ALA A 371 -33.76 20.15 -13.45
N PRO A 372 -32.48 19.77 -13.68
CA PRO A 372 -31.34 20.21 -12.87
C PRO A 372 -31.23 21.73 -12.65
N SER A 373 -31.60 22.52 -13.66
CA SER A 373 -31.69 23.99 -13.57
C SER A 373 -32.71 24.47 -12.54
N LEU A 374 -33.91 23.89 -12.56
CA LEU A 374 -34.97 24.20 -11.60
C LEU A 374 -34.59 23.69 -10.21
N LEU A 375 -33.99 22.50 -10.12
CA LEU A 375 -33.54 21.92 -8.87
C LEU A 375 -32.53 22.83 -8.16
N LEU A 376 -31.52 23.36 -8.87
CA LEU A 376 -30.51 24.23 -8.25
C LEU A 376 -31.05 25.61 -7.83
N ARG A 377 -32.16 26.07 -8.44
CA ARG A 377 -32.82 27.33 -8.07
C ARG A 377 -33.78 27.17 -6.89
N ASP A 378 -34.39 25.99 -6.74
CA ASP A 378 -35.33 25.69 -5.66
C ASP A 378 -34.59 25.16 -4.42
N GLN A 379 -34.55 25.97 -3.37
CA GLN A 379 -33.92 25.60 -2.10
C GLN A 379 -34.53 24.34 -1.47
N GLU A 380 -35.84 24.13 -1.66
CA GLU A 380 -36.54 22.99 -1.11
C GLU A 380 -36.26 21.72 -1.90
N ALA A 381 -36.14 21.81 -3.23
CA ALA A 381 -35.65 20.68 -4.05
C ALA A 381 -34.20 20.31 -3.72
N ARG A 382 -33.31 21.29 -3.50
CA ARG A 382 -31.94 21.06 -3.04
C ARG A 382 -31.91 20.35 -1.69
N ARG A 383 -32.72 20.82 -0.72
CA ARG A 383 -32.84 20.21 0.62
C ARG A 383 -33.28 18.76 0.51
N ARG A 384 -34.32 18.45 -0.28
CA ARG A 384 -34.82 17.07 -0.47
C ARG A 384 -33.77 16.15 -1.08
N LEU A 385 -33.04 16.59 -2.11
CA LEU A 385 -31.94 15.80 -2.67
C LEU A 385 -30.75 15.65 -1.70
N GLY A 386 -30.43 16.71 -0.94
CA GLY A 386 -29.44 16.66 0.12
C GLY A 386 -29.80 15.65 1.22
N LYS A 387 -31.08 15.59 1.60
CA LYS A 387 -31.62 14.59 2.54
C LYS A 387 -31.46 13.16 2.04
N ALA A 388 -31.74 12.91 0.76
CA ALA A 388 -31.49 11.62 0.12
C ALA A 388 -30.01 11.21 0.20
N HIS A 389 -29.11 12.16 -0.09
CA HIS A 389 -27.67 11.93 -0.01
C HIS A 389 -27.20 11.67 1.43
N LEU A 390 -27.70 12.40 2.43
CA LEU A 390 -27.37 12.13 3.84
C LEU A 390 -27.86 10.76 4.31
N LYS A 391 -29.07 10.33 3.92
CA LYS A 391 -29.58 8.98 4.21
C LYS A 391 -28.64 7.91 3.65
N LYS A 392 -28.19 8.06 2.40
CA LYS A 392 -27.21 7.15 1.78
C LYS A 392 -25.85 7.20 2.49
N ALA A 393 -25.41 8.38 2.92
CA ALA A 393 -24.16 8.53 3.70
C ALA A 393 -24.22 7.83 5.06
N ILE A 394 -25.36 7.92 5.77
CA ILE A 394 -25.58 7.25 7.07
C ILE A 394 -25.48 5.73 6.88
N ILE A 395 -26.28 5.16 5.96
CA ILE A 395 -26.32 3.71 5.69
C ILE A 395 -24.91 3.19 5.35
N LYS A 396 -24.16 3.93 4.53
CA LYS A 396 -22.80 3.53 4.12
C LYS A 396 -21.79 3.59 5.25
N HIS A 397 -21.90 4.55 6.17
CA HIS A 397 -21.08 4.54 7.39
C HIS A 397 -21.47 3.43 8.36
N GLU A 398 -22.76 3.11 8.52
CA GLU A 398 -23.21 1.98 9.33
C GLU A 398 -22.63 0.66 8.80
N GLU A 399 -22.63 0.48 7.47
CA GLU A 399 -22.02 -0.69 6.84
C GLU A 399 -20.50 -0.74 7.05
N ALA A 400 -19.80 0.39 6.92
CA ALA A 400 -18.37 0.47 7.23
C ALA A 400 -18.07 0.07 8.70
N MET A 401 -18.88 0.56 9.64
CA MET A 401 -18.77 0.20 11.07
C MET A 401 -19.10 -1.28 11.31
N ARG A 402 -20.08 -1.84 10.59
CA ARG A 402 -20.42 -3.27 10.66
C ARG A 402 -19.26 -4.13 10.19
N ILE A 403 -18.68 -3.85 9.03
CA ILE A 403 -17.52 -4.59 8.49
C ILE A 403 -16.32 -4.47 9.44
N HIS A 404 -16.04 -3.27 9.94
CA HIS A 404 -15.01 -3.04 10.97
C HIS A 404 -15.22 -3.94 12.20
N SER A 405 -16.45 -4.02 12.71
CA SER A 405 -16.78 -4.82 13.90
C SER A 405 -16.58 -6.33 13.70
N LEU A 406 -16.66 -6.83 12.46
CA LEU A 406 -16.47 -8.26 12.15
C LEU A 406 -14.99 -8.67 12.18
N CYS A 407 -14.05 -7.76 11.93
CA CYS A 407 -12.63 -8.09 11.85
C CYS A 407 -11.90 -7.87 13.19
N LYS A 408 -11.37 -8.94 13.78
CA LYS A 408 -10.66 -8.92 15.08
C LYS A 408 -9.48 -7.95 15.12
N ILE A 409 -8.73 -7.85 14.03
CA ILE A 409 -7.56 -6.97 13.94
C ILE A 409 -7.99 -5.51 13.86
N LEU A 410 -9.02 -5.20 13.05
CA LEU A 410 -9.52 -3.83 12.93
C LEU A 410 -10.10 -3.30 14.24
N ARG A 411 -10.78 -4.15 15.02
CA ARG A 411 -11.28 -3.77 16.36
C ARG A 411 -10.19 -3.33 17.35
N LYS A 412 -8.92 -3.64 17.09
CA LYS A 412 -7.78 -3.18 17.92
C LYS A 412 -7.26 -1.81 17.47
N MET A 413 -7.81 -1.22 16.40
CA MET A 413 -7.39 0.05 15.83
C MET A 413 -8.34 1.16 16.27
N ASP A 414 -8.13 1.70 17.47
CA ASP A 414 -9.03 2.70 18.09
C ASP A 414 -9.28 3.92 17.19
N ILE A 415 -8.23 4.41 16.51
CA ILE A 415 -8.29 5.55 15.58
C ILE A 415 -9.33 5.31 14.47
N LEU A 416 -9.37 4.10 13.89
CA LEU A 416 -10.31 3.78 12.82
C LEU A 416 -11.75 3.81 13.32
N GLN A 417 -12.00 3.25 14.52
CA GLN A 417 -13.32 3.27 15.13
C GLN A 417 -13.78 4.70 15.44
N GLU A 418 -12.88 5.55 15.96
CA GLU A 418 -13.16 6.96 16.25
C GLU A 418 -13.52 7.73 14.98
N VAL A 419 -12.73 7.59 13.90
CA VAL A 419 -12.97 8.26 12.62
C VAL A 419 -14.33 7.86 12.04
N LEU A 420 -14.64 6.56 11.99
CA LEU A 420 -15.93 6.08 11.47
C LEU A 420 -17.11 6.59 12.30
N SER A 421 -16.98 6.56 13.63
CA SER A 421 -18.04 7.01 14.54
C SER A 421 -18.28 8.52 14.44
N LEU A 422 -17.21 9.31 14.32
CA LEU A 422 -17.29 10.76 14.17
C LEU A 422 -17.91 11.14 12.81
N ALA A 423 -17.50 10.48 11.73
CA ALA A 423 -18.04 10.71 10.40
C ALA A 423 -19.54 10.33 10.31
N HIS A 424 -19.91 9.21 10.93
CA HIS A 424 -21.31 8.78 11.06
C HIS A 424 -22.15 9.80 11.83
N LYS A 425 -21.67 10.23 13.02
CA LYS A 425 -22.36 11.24 13.85
C LYS A 425 -22.52 12.57 13.11
N ARG A 426 -21.53 12.97 12.32
CA ARG A 426 -21.59 14.19 11.49
C ARG A 426 -22.71 14.11 10.46
N SER A 427 -22.89 12.97 9.79
CA SER A 427 -24.00 12.77 8.85
C SER A 427 -25.35 12.74 9.56
N LEU A 428 -25.46 12.09 10.72
CA LEU A 428 -26.69 12.05 11.52
C LEU A 428 -27.12 13.43 12.00
N ASN A 429 -26.19 14.19 12.58
CA ASN A 429 -26.48 15.56 13.03
C ASN A 429 -26.96 16.42 11.86
N LYS A 430 -26.27 16.35 10.71
CA LYS A 430 -26.67 17.09 9.52
C LYS A 430 -28.04 16.67 9.00
N TYR A 431 -28.36 15.37 9.05
CA TYR A 431 -29.67 14.87 8.65
C TYR A 431 -30.75 15.45 9.57
N SER A 432 -30.55 15.41 10.89
CA SER A 432 -31.51 15.97 11.85
C SER A 432 -31.70 17.49 11.75
N GLU A 433 -30.68 18.24 11.30
CA GLU A 433 -30.80 19.69 11.06
C GLU A 433 -31.73 20.02 9.90
N ILE A 434 -31.78 19.17 8.87
CA ILE A 434 -32.55 19.41 7.66
C ILE A 434 -33.86 18.62 7.60
N ASP A 435 -34.09 17.70 8.52
CA ASP A 435 -35.31 16.89 8.62
C ASP A 435 -36.45 17.75 9.20
N HIS A 436 -37.59 17.77 8.52
CA HIS A 436 -38.75 18.56 8.93
C HIS A 436 -39.95 17.64 9.19
N GLU A 437 -40.77 17.98 10.20
CA GLU A 437 -41.96 17.19 10.57
C GLU A 437 -42.98 17.07 9.43
N GLU A 438 -42.93 17.99 8.46
CA GLU A 438 -43.80 18.02 7.28
C GLU A 438 -43.28 17.15 6.11
N ASP A 439 -42.15 16.45 6.27
CA ASP A 439 -41.64 15.51 5.28
C ASP A 439 -42.45 14.19 5.32
N PHE A 440 -43.72 14.25 4.93
CA PHE A 440 -44.65 13.11 4.93
C PHE A 440 -44.35 12.05 3.83
N PHE A 441 -43.49 12.37 2.86
CA PHE A 441 -43.16 11.49 1.75
C PHE A 441 -41.85 10.73 1.98
N GLU A 442 -41.79 9.50 1.46
CA GLU A 442 -40.57 8.69 1.51
C GLU A 442 -39.44 9.41 0.76
N THR A 443 -38.30 9.59 1.44
CA THR A 443 -37.12 10.22 0.83
C THR A 443 -36.60 9.31 -0.30
N ALA A 444 -36.60 9.83 -1.54
CA ALA A 444 -36.11 9.13 -2.72
C ALA A 444 -34.65 8.65 -2.57
N GLU A 445 -34.26 7.65 -3.36
CA GLU A 445 -32.90 7.14 -3.33
C GLU A 445 -31.92 8.13 -3.98
N ALA A 446 -30.79 8.37 -3.33
CA ALA A 446 -29.77 9.25 -3.86
C ALA A 446 -29.01 8.63 -5.05
N PRO A 447 -28.94 9.33 -6.20
CA PRO A 447 -28.15 8.86 -7.34
C PRO A 447 -26.66 8.78 -6.99
N ASP A 448 -25.95 7.88 -7.68
CA ASP A 448 -24.51 7.75 -7.52
C ASP A 448 -23.76 8.97 -8.09
N ILE A 449 -22.63 9.29 -7.46
CA ILE A 449 -21.79 10.43 -7.81
C ILE A 449 -20.72 9.99 -8.80
N HIS A 450 -20.56 10.73 -9.88
CA HIS A 450 -19.53 10.51 -10.88
C HIS A 450 -18.17 10.94 -10.35
N ARG A 451 -17.15 10.10 -10.51
CA ARG A 451 -15.76 10.48 -10.26
C ARG A 451 -15.29 11.50 -11.29
N LYS A 452 -14.56 12.53 -10.87
CA LYS A 452 -13.92 13.44 -11.83
C LYS A 452 -12.68 12.77 -12.41
N TRP A 453 -12.61 12.64 -13.74
CA TRP A 453 -11.40 12.17 -14.41
C TRP A 453 -10.29 13.23 -14.30
N GLN A 454 -9.30 12.94 -13.47
CA GLN A 454 -7.97 13.55 -13.57
C GLN A 454 -6.96 12.42 -13.67
N PRO A 455 -6.10 12.37 -14.69
CA PRO A 455 -5.01 11.40 -14.71
C PRO A 455 -4.26 11.51 -13.37
N LEU A 456 -4.05 10.37 -12.68
CA LEU A 456 -3.11 10.38 -11.56
C LEU A 456 -1.81 11.00 -12.07
N PRO A 457 -1.17 11.93 -11.35
CA PRO A 457 0.18 12.36 -11.69
C PRO A 457 1.11 11.17 -11.43
N ILE A 458 1.14 10.22 -12.35
CA ILE A 458 2.20 9.24 -12.46
C ILE A 458 3.43 10.09 -12.69
N LEU A 459 4.36 10.11 -11.72
CA LEU A 459 5.63 10.80 -11.88
C LEU A 459 6.23 10.42 -13.24
N PRO A 460 6.35 11.34 -14.21
CA PRO A 460 7.14 11.09 -15.39
C PRO A 460 8.59 11.09 -14.93
N GLY A 461 9.11 9.93 -14.54
CA GLY A 461 10.48 9.87 -14.02
C GLY A 461 10.87 8.64 -13.20
N SER A 462 9.97 7.76 -12.76
CA SER A 462 10.41 6.53 -12.07
C SER A 462 11.08 5.53 -13.04
N GLU A 463 10.67 5.49 -14.31
CA GLU A 463 11.37 4.73 -15.34
C GLU A 463 12.74 5.35 -15.66
N ASN A 464 12.79 6.68 -15.79
CA ASN A 464 14.01 7.38 -16.18
C ASN A 464 14.99 7.65 -15.03
N ARG A 465 14.66 7.46 -13.75
CA ARG A 465 15.65 7.56 -12.65
C ARG A 465 16.27 6.22 -12.27
N ILE A 466 15.59 5.13 -12.62
CA ILE A 466 16.16 3.79 -12.57
C ILE A 466 17.02 3.54 -13.84
N GLN A 467 16.70 4.20 -14.96
CA GLN A 467 17.49 4.12 -16.20
C GLN A 467 18.51 5.26 -16.45
N ASN A 468 18.37 6.47 -15.90
CA ASN A 468 19.38 7.54 -16.12
C ASN A 468 20.62 7.37 -15.25
N LYS A 469 21.69 6.96 -15.94
CA LYS A 469 23.10 7.10 -15.60
C LYS A 469 23.51 8.58 -15.39
N GLY A 470 22.99 9.25 -14.37
CA GLY A 470 23.31 10.66 -14.10
C GLY A 470 22.94 11.20 -12.73
N ALA A 471 21.87 10.71 -12.10
CA ALA A 471 21.48 11.16 -10.75
C ALA A 471 22.33 10.55 -9.61
N TRP A 472 23.21 9.59 -9.95
CA TRP A 472 24.00 8.76 -9.03
C TRP A 472 25.47 9.22 -8.91
N ARG A 473 25.77 10.52 -9.06
CA ARG A 473 27.16 11.06 -9.01
C ARG A 473 27.49 11.93 -7.79
N SER A 474 26.62 12.10 -6.81
CA SER A 474 26.85 13.00 -5.68
C SER A 474 26.79 12.32 -4.30
N SER A 475 27.49 11.19 -4.16
CA SER A 475 27.90 10.72 -2.83
C SER A 475 29.28 10.09 -2.94
N SER A 476 30.25 10.94 -2.65
CA SER A 476 31.69 10.77 -2.65
C SER A 476 32.20 9.41 -2.13
N LEU A 477 32.78 8.61 -3.03
CA LEU A 477 33.93 7.75 -2.74
C LEU A 477 34.92 7.89 -3.90
N LYS A 478 36.03 8.59 -3.65
CA LYS A 478 37.16 8.73 -4.59
C LYS A 478 37.74 7.34 -4.91
N PRO A 479 37.97 6.98 -6.19
CA PRO A 479 38.74 5.80 -6.52
C PRO A 479 40.23 6.05 -6.23
N LEU A 480 40.85 5.13 -5.50
CA LEU A 480 42.30 4.96 -5.50
C LEU A 480 42.76 4.62 -6.92
N SER A 481 43.79 5.33 -7.37
CA SER A 481 44.44 5.24 -8.67
C SER A 481 45.05 3.87 -8.94
N HIS A 482 44.81 3.30 -10.12
CA HIS A 482 45.82 3.04 -11.16
C HIS A 482 45.25 2.13 -12.29
N SER A 483 45.80 2.35 -13.49
CA SER A 483 45.57 1.68 -14.78
C SER A 483 44.25 1.95 -15.52
N THR A 484 44.21 3.12 -16.15
CA THR A 484 43.48 3.41 -17.39
C THR A 484 43.97 2.52 -18.54
N ASN A 485 43.04 1.86 -19.25
CA ASN A 485 42.94 1.76 -20.73
C ASN A 485 42.20 0.48 -21.17
N GLY A 486 40.86 0.49 -21.07
CA GLY A 486 40.02 -0.57 -21.68
C GLY A 486 38.54 -0.21 -21.88
N TRP A 487 38.13 1.02 -21.58
CA TRP A 487 36.70 1.37 -21.41
C TRP A 487 36.04 2.10 -22.60
N LYS A 488 36.61 2.09 -23.81
CA LYS A 488 36.04 2.82 -24.96
C LYS A 488 35.34 1.96 -26.03
N GLU A 489 35.46 0.63 -26.04
CA GLU A 489 34.96 -0.17 -27.18
C GLU A 489 33.71 -1.02 -26.94
N VAL A 490 33.23 -1.18 -25.70
CA VAL A 490 32.06 -2.04 -25.42
C VAL A 490 30.71 -1.28 -25.40
N VAL A 491 30.73 0.05 -25.52
CA VAL A 491 29.51 0.90 -25.39
C VAL A 491 28.68 1.01 -26.68
N LYS A 492 29.01 0.28 -27.76
CA LYS A 492 28.39 0.50 -29.08
C LYS A 492 27.31 -0.50 -29.52
N ARG A 493 26.92 -1.49 -28.71
CA ARG A 493 25.74 -2.33 -29.04
C ARG A 493 24.51 -1.86 -28.26
N ARG A 494 23.73 -1.03 -28.96
CA ARG A 494 22.42 -0.50 -28.59
C ARG A 494 21.36 -1.58 -28.83
N GLU A 495 20.60 -1.93 -27.80
CA GLU A 495 19.22 -2.35 -27.97
C GLU A 495 18.34 -1.29 -27.31
N THR A 496 17.75 -0.48 -28.18
CA THR A 496 16.71 0.51 -27.91
C THR A 496 15.41 -0.26 -27.70
N LEU A 497 14.89 -0.29 -26.48
CA LEU A 497 13.51 -0.74 -26.21
C LEU A 497 12.68 0.49 -25.87
N VAL A 498 11.95 0.94 -26.89
CA VAL A 498 10.83 1.87 -26.79
C VAL A 498 9.65 1.06 -26.22
N ILE A 499 9.14 1.45 -25.06
CA ILE A 499 7.90 0.89 -24.51
C ILE A 499 6.75 1.79 -24.98
N PRO A 500 5.71 1.25 -25.66
CA PRO A 500 4.55 2.03 -26.06
C PRO A 500 3.64 2.36 -24.87
N SER A 501 2.96 3.49 -24.97
CA SER A 501 1.92 3.98 -24.07
C SER A 501 0.73 3.03 -23.89
N ILE A 502 0.30 2.89 -22.63
CA ILE A 502 -1.09 2.88 -22.09
C ILE A 502 -2.10 1.93 -22.75
N TYR A 503 -2.73 1.06 -21.94
CA TYR A 503 -4.20 1.02 -21.70
C TYR A 503 -4.50 0.41 -20.33
#